data_AF-A0A524CS01-F1
#
_entry.id   AF-A0A524CS01-F1
#
_cell.length_a   1.000
_cell.length_b   1.000
_cell.length_c   1.000
_cell.angle_alpha   90.00
_cell.angle_beta   90.00
_cell.angle_gamma   90.00
#
_symmetry.space_group_name_H-M   'P 1'
#
loop_
_entity.id
_entity.type
_entity.pdbx_description
1 polymer ?
#
loop_
_entity_poly.entity_id
_entity_poly.type
_entity_poly.pdbx_seq_one_letter_code
_entity_poly.pdbx_strand_id
1 'polypeptide(L)'
;MERRSKGMILTLAGVLILALSVLVLLPLADLYLLALISMFAGVVLIGIGGAMVKEFDNSLEAPEEDCYYCSGTGRIEGSDGYETCPRCGGTGLARPDDYEESTG
;
A
#
# COMPACT_ATOMS: atom_id res chain seq x y z
N MET A 1 1.40 6.41 -13.73
CA MET A 1 0.03 6.96 -13.98
C MET A 1 -1.01 5.91 -14.36
N GLU A 2 -0.70 4.90 -15.18
CA GLU A 2 -1.71 3.92 -15.65
C GLU A 2 -2.35 3.03 -14.57
N ARG A 3 -1.66 2.71 -13.47
CA ARG A 3 -2.20 1.85 -12.40
C ARG A 3 -3.32 2.51 -11.61
N ARG A 4 -3.16 3.79 -11.26
CA ARG A 4 -4.19 4.59 -10.56
C ARG A 4 -5.47 4.73 -11.39
N SER A 5 -5.34 4.93 -12.70
CA SER A 5 -6.49 4.99 -13.61
C SER A 5 -7.25 3.66 -13.64
N LYS A 6 -6.54 2.52 -13.70
CA LYS A 6 -7.15 1.19 -13.67
C LYS A 6 -7.89 0.90 -12.36
N GLY A 7 -7.33 1.30 -11.20
CA GLY A 7 -7.99 1.16 -9.90
C GLY A 7 -9.25 2.02 -9.76
N MET A 8 -9.23 3.26 -10.26
CA MET A 8 -10.39 4.16 -10.24
C MET A 8 -11.52 3.65 -11.14
N ILE A 9 -11.20 3.07 -12.30
CA ILE A 9 -12.20 2.47 -13.18
C ILE A 9 -12.82 1.23 -12.53
N LEU A 10 -12.01 0.39 -11.88
CA LEU A 10 -12.47 -0.81 -11.18
C LEU A 10 -13.43 -0.48 -10.01
N THR A 11 -13.11 0.53 -9.21
CA THR A 11 -14.01 1.01 -8.13
C THR A 11 -15.32 1.54 -8.69
N LEU A 12 -15.25 2.39 -9.72
CA LEU A 12 -16.44 2.96 -10.35
C LEU A 12 -17.35 1.87 -10.93
N ALA A 13 -16.78 0.88 -11.61
CA ALA A 13 -17.50 -0.27 -12.14
C ALA A 13 -18.17 -1.08 -11.02
N GLY A 14 -17.46 -1.34 -9.92
CA GLY A 14 -18.01 -2.04 -8.74
C GLY A 14 -19.22 -1.32 -8.12
N VAL A 15 -19.14 0.01 -7.98
CA VAL A 15 -20.25 0.83 -7.48
C VAL A 15 -21.46 0.76 -8.41
N LEU A 16 -21.24 0.83 -9.72
CA LEU A 16 -22.30 0.71 -10.73
C LEU A 16 -23.01 -0.65 -10.68
N ILE A 17 -22.24 -1.74 -10.59
CA ILE A 17 -22.78 -3.11 -10.47
C ILE A 17 -23.61 -3.23 -9.19
N LEU A 18 -23.12 -2.68 -8.08
CA LEU A 18 -23.84 -2.72 -6.81
C LEU A 18 -25.15 -1.93 -6.88
N ALA A 19 -25.14 -0.73 -7.44
CA ALA A 19 -26.34 0.10 -7.60
C ALA A 19 -27.39 -0.58 -8.49
N LEU A 20 -26.97 -1.16 -9.62
CA LEU A 20 -27.86 -1.93 -10.51
C LEU A 20 -28.42 -3.16 -9.80
N SER A 21 -27.61 -3.85 -8.99
CA SER A 21 -28.06 -5.03 -8.26
C SER A 21 -29.12 -4.67 -7.22
N VAL A 22 -28.94 -3.58 -6.48
CA VAL A 22 -29.87 -3.11 -5.45
C VAL A 22 -31.17 -2.56 -6.06
N LEU A 23 -31.05 -1.72 -7.09
CA LEU A 23 -32.21 -0.99 -7.62
C LEU A 23 -33.02 -1.82 -8.63
N VAL A 24 -32.37 -2.71 -9.39
CA VAL A 24 -32.99 -3.45 -10.48
C VAL A 24 -33.17 -4.92 -10.11
N LEU A 25 -32.15 -5.62 -9.62
CA LEU A 25 -32.25 -7.06 -9.37
C LEU A 25 -33.02 -7.41 -8.08
N LEU A 26 -32.79 -6.67 -6.99
CA LEU A 26 -33.41 -6.92 -5.69
C LEU A 26 -34.96 -6.90 -5.70
N PRO A 27 -35.66 -6.03 -6.45
CA PRO A 27 -37.12 -6.07 -6.53
C PRO A 27 -37.68 -7.25 -7.33
N LEU A 28 -36.84 -8.01 -8.07
CA LEU A 28 -37.27 -9.23 -8.75
C LEU A 28 -37.04 -10.46 -7.85
N ALA A 29 -38.13 -11.01 -7.31
CA ALA A 29 -38.10 -12.18 -6.42
C ALA A 29 -37.41 -13.40 -7.06
N ASP A 30 -37.59 -13.62 -8.36
CA ASP A 30 -36.99 -14.74 -9.10
C ASP A 30 -35.46 -14.64 -9.21
N LEU A 31 -34.91 -13.43 -9.06
CA LEU A 31 -33.49 -13.15 -9.20
C LEU A 31 -32.81 -12.83 -7.86
N TYR A 32 -33.50 -13.03 -6.73
CA TYR A 32 -33.00 -12.65 -5.41
C TYR A 32 -31.64 -13.28 -5.07
N LEU A 33 -31.45 -14.58 -5.31
CA LEU A 33 -30.17 -15.26 -5.08
C LEU A 33 -29.05 -14.69 -5.98
N LEU A 34 -29.38 -14.38 -7.23
CA LEU A 34 -28.43 -13.83 -8.19
C LEU A 34 -28.05 -12.39 -7.80
N ALA A 35 -29.01 -11.61 -7.28
CA ALA A 35 -28.80 -10.28 -6.73
C ALA A 35 -27.83 -10.29 -5.55
N LEU A 36 -27.97 -11.25 -4.63
CA LEU A 36 -27.05 -11.38 -3.49
C LEU A 36 -25.62 -11.68 -3.93
N ILE A 37 -25.44 -12.59 -4.90
CA ILE A 37 -24.12 -12.93 -5.43
C ILE A 37 -23.49 -11.73 -6.14
N SER A 38 -24.27 -11.01 -6.96
CA SER A 38 -23.76 -9.84 -7.69
C SER A 38 -23.43 -8.67 -6.74
N MET A 39 -24.22 -8.46 -5.69
CA MET A 39 -23.91 -7.48 -4.64
C MET A 39 -22.62 -7.84 -3.90
N PHE A 40 -22.42 -9.10 -3.54
CA PHE A 40 -21.17 -9.54 -2.90
C PHE A 40 -19.96 -9.30 -3.82
N ALA A 41 -20.06 -9.68 -5.09
CA ALA A 41 -19.02 -9.41 -6.08
C ALA A 41 -18.76 -7.90 -6.24
N GLY A 42 -19.80 -7.07 -6.25
CA GLY A 42 -19.68 -5.61 -6.31
C GLY A 42 -18.90 -5.05 -5.12
N VAL A 43 -19.23 -5.45 -3.89
CA VAL A 43 -18.51 -5.02 -2.68
C VAL A 43 -17.04 -5.46 -2.72
N VAL A 44 -16.76 -6.70 -3.15
CA VAL A 44 -15.38 -7.19 -3.29
C VAL A 44 -14.59 -6.38 -4.32
N LEU A 45 -15.19 -6.06 -5.47
CA LEU A 45 -14.56 -5.21 -6.50
C LEU A 45 -14.30 -3.79 -6.00
N ILE A 46 -15.23 -3.21 -5.23
CA ILE A 46 -15.04 -1.90 -4.59
C ILE A 46 -13.90 -1.97 -3.57
N GLY A 47 -13.82 -3.04 -2.76
CA GLY A 47 -12.75 -3.23 -1.77
C GLY A 47 -11.37 -3.33 -2.44
N ILE A 48 -11.24 -4.17 -3.47
CA ILE A 48 -9.98 -4.35 -4.20
C ILE A 48 -9.60 -3.08 -4.94
N GLY A 49 -10.53 -2.48 -5.69
CA GLY A 49 -10.28 -1.24 -6.40
C GLY A 49 -9.94 -0.10 -5.44
N GLY A 50 -10.62 -0.03 -4.30
CA GLY A 50 -10.42 0.99 -3.27
C GLY A 50 -9.03 0.87 -2.66
N ALA A 51 -8.57 -0.36 -2.37
CA ALA A 51 -7.21 -0.63 -1.94
C ALA A 51 -6.15 -0.24 -3.00
N MET A 52 -6.45 -0.40 -4.30
CA MET A 52 -5.55 0.03 -5.38
C MET A 52 -5.50 1.56 -5.57
N VAL A 53 -6.63 2.26 -5.42
CA VAL A 53 -6.65 3.73 -5.47
C VAL A 53 -6.00 4.31 -4.21
N LYS A 54 -6.17 3.63 -3.08
CA LYS A 54 -5.52 3.89 -1.80
C LYS A 54 -4.14 3.23 -1.73
N GLU A 55 -3.43 3.12 -2.85
CA GLU A 55 -1.99 2.91 -2.86
C GLU A 55 -1.34 4.04 -2.04
N PHE A 56 -1.01 3.69 -0.80
CA PHE A 56 0.07 4.25 0.01
C PHE A 56 0.15 5.78 0.04
N ASP A 57 -0.64 6.43 0.90
CA ASP A 57 -0.14 7.64 1.56
C ASP A 57 1.09 7.21 2.41
N ASN A 58 2.28 7.35 1.83
CA ASN A 58 3.56 7.69 2.46
C ASN A 58 3.74 7.43 3.96
N SER A 59 3.65 6.18 4.44
CA SER A 59 3.97 5.92 5.85
C SER A 59 4.60 4.56 6.15
N LEU A 60 5.02 3.83 5.11
CA LEU A 60 5.81 2.60 5.22
C LEU A 60 7.07 2.68 4.35
N GLU A 61 7.60 3.88 4.15
CA GLU A 61 9.01 4.02 3.79
C GLU A 61 9.80 3.56 5.02
N ALA A 62 10.10 2.26 5.07
CA ALA A 62 11.37 1.88 5.67
C ALA A 62 12.42 2.74 4.96
N PRO A 63 13.31 3.44 5.69
CA PRO A 63 14.28 4.35 5.08
C PRO A 63 14.96 3.61 3.93
N GLU A 64 14.66 4.01 2.69
CA GLU A 64 15.20 3.37 1.48
C GLU A 64 16.69 3.65 1.34
N GLU A 65 17.18 4.62 2.09
CA GLU A 65 18.57 5.03 2.07
C GLU A 65 19.41 4.21 3.03
N ASP A 66 20.55 3.78 2.51
CA ASP A 66 21.60 3.16 3.28
C ASP A 66 22.13 4.13 4.33
N CYS A 67 22.45 3.62 5.53
CA CYS A 67 23.11 4.41 6.56
C CYS A 67 24.45 4.92 6.01
N TYR A 68 24.55 6.22 5.74
CA TYR A 68 25.76 6.83 5.15
C TYR A 68 27.05 6.55 5.93
N TYR A 69 26.92 6.28 7.24
CA TYR A 69 28.05 6.00 8.11
C TYR A 69 28.66 4.61 7.89
N CYS A 70 27.87 3.63 7.48
CA CYS A 70 28.33 2.27 7.21
C CYS A 70 28.02 1.79 5.78
N SER A 71 27.54 2.69 4.92
CA SER A 71 27.16 2.44 3.53
C SER A 71 26.31 1.17 3.34
N GLY A 72 25.29 0.99 4.18
CA GLY A 72 24.37 -0.16 4.05
C GLY A 72 24.84 -1.44 4.72
N THR A 73 26.10 -1.52 5.14
CA THR A 73 26.69 -2.79 5.63
C THR A 73 26.28 -3.15 7.06
N GLY A 74 25.81 -2.18 7.83
CA GLY A 74 25.51 -2.33 9.26
C GLY A 74 26.74 -2.50 10.15
N ARG A 75 27.95 -2.39 9.61
CA ARG A 75 29.22 -2.67 10.31
C ARG A 75 30.29 -1.65 9.93
N ILE A 76 31.26 -1.46 10.81
CA ILE A 76 32.43 -0.59 10.59
C ILE A 76 33.70 -1.32 10.97
N GLU A 77 34.84 -0.95 10.37
CA GLU A 77 36.14 -1.47 10.78
C GLU A 77 36.58 -0.79 12.10
N GLY A 78 36.72 -1.61 13.15
CA GLY A 78 37.23 -1.25 14.46
C GLY A 78 38.62 -1.83 14.72
N SER A 79 39.15 -1.56 15.91
CA SER A 79 40.54 -1.93 16.26
C SER A 79 40.76 -3.45 16.37
N ASP A 80 39.69 -4.20 16.67
CA ASP A 80 39.73 -5.66 16.85
C ASP A 80 38.97 -6.43 15.75
N GLY A 81 38.57 -5.76 14.66
CA GLY A 81 37.83 -6.34 13.54
C GLY A 81 36.56 -5.56 13.18
N TYR A 82 35.54 -6.23 12.63
CA TYR A 82 34.28 -5.57 12.29
C TYR A 82 33.40 -5.36 13.52
N GLU A 83 33.06 -4.11 13.80
CA GLU A 83 32.16 -3.70 14.89
C GLU A 83 30.77 -3.35 14.34
N THR A 84 29.75 -3.43 15.21
CA THR A 84 28.38 -3.05 14.84
C THR A 84 28.30 -1.54 14.65
N CYS A 85 27.70 -1.08 13.54
CA CYS A 85 27.55 0.35 13.30
C CYS A 85 26.74 1.01 14.42
N PRO A 86 27.32 1.97 15.18
CA PRO A 86 26.65 2.59 16.32
C PRO A 86 25.51 3.52 15.91
N ARG A 87 25.53 4.02 14.67
CA ARG A 87 24.51 4.95 14.17
C ARG A 87 23.21 4.24 13.82
N CYS A 88 23.27 3.18 13.01
CA CYS A 88 22.10 2.40 12.61
C CYS A 88 21.82 1.19 13.53
N GLY A 89 22.64 0.96 14.55
CA GLY A 89 22.48 -0.18 15.46
C GLY A 89 22.62 -1.53 14.76
N GLY A 90 23.33 -1.59 13.64
CA GLY A 90 23.54 -2.80 12.86
C GLY A 90 22.50 -3.10 11.77
N THR A 91 21.50 -2.24 11.57
CA THR A 91 20.47 -2.47 10.53
C THR A 91 20.95 -2.17 9.12
N GLY A 92 22.00 -1.36 8.97
CA GLY A 92 22.48 -0.88 7.67
C GLY A 92 21.64 0.25 7.08
N LEU A 93 20.46 0.56 7.64
CA LEU A 93 19.54 1.57 7.10
C LEU A 93 19.72 2.93 7.78
N ALA A 94 19.53 4.01 7.02
CA ALA A 94 19.51 5.37 7.54
C ALA A 94 18.42 5.52 8.61
N ARG A 95 18.65 6.38 9.59
CA ARG A 95 17.66 6.60 10.63
C ARG A 95 16.68 7.69 10.23
N PRO A 96 15.52 7.74 10.90
CA PRO A 96 14.54 8.76 10.61
C PRO A 96 15.07 10.20 10.79
N ASP A 97 15.94 10.44 11.76
CA ASP A 97 16.57 11.74 11.98
C ASP A 97 17.57 12.17 10.90
N ASP A 98 18.03 11.26 10.03
CA ASP A 98 19.01 11.59 8.98
C ASP A 98 18.37 12.36 7.80
N TYR A 99 17.04 12.30 7.62
CA TYR A 99 16.35 12.97 6.52
C TYR A 99 15.85 14.39 6.84
N GLU A 100 15.71 14.75 8.12
CA GLU A 100 15.24 16.10 8.51
C GLU A 100 16.30 17.18 8.29
N GLU A 101 17.58 16.80 8.13
CA GLU A 101 18.70 17.74 7.93
C GLU A 101 18.98 18.04 6.46
N SER A 102 18.37 17.33 5.49
CA SER A 102 18.64 17.52 4.05
C SER A 102 17.71 18.52 3.33
N THR A 103 16.70 19.06 4.04
CA THR A 103 15.74 20.03 3.50
C THR A 103 15.85 21.44 4.11
N GLY A 104 16.97 21.74 4.79
CA GLY A 104 17.32 23.07 5.30
C GLY A 104 18.17 23.89 4.33
#